data_AF-A0A9X1SG47-F1
#
_entry.id   AF-A0A9X1SG47-F1
#
_cell.length_a   1.000
_cell.length_b   1.000
_cell.length_c   1.000
_cell.angle_alpha   90.00
_cell.angle_beta   90.00
_cell.angle_gamma   90.00
#
_symmetry.space_group_name_H-M   'P 1'
#
loop_
_entity.id
_entity.type
_entity.pdbx_description
1 polymer ?
#
loop_
_entity_poly.entity_id
_entity_poly.type
_entity_poly.pdbx_seq_one_letter_code
_entity_poly.pdbx_strand_id
1 'polypeptide(L)'
;MIRIDSSPIQTALVLTILGALLLGCRGSAEPMVDAPSAAVEQFVDAGKMWLKQDTFSEEDQANLARFFHSHPNWRDSTELEGTPVVYATEKQRRYYWIRPAQDQPIWTCLHFENKRFRITNGAGPLGSSAD
;
A
#
# COMPACT_ATOMS: atom_id res chain seq x y z
N MET A 1 51.95 -45.65 -45.38
CA MET A 1 53.10 -44.90 -44.83
C MET A 1 52.75 -43.42 -44.89
N ILE A 2 52.37 -42.84 -43.76
CA ILE A 2 52.62 -41.46 -43.28
C ILE A 2 52.18 -41.53 -41.81
N ARG A 3 53.16 -41.42 -40.91
CA ARG A 3 52.95 -41.24 -39.47
C ARG A 3 52.68 -39.75 -39.24
N ILE A 4 51.69 -39.42 -38.42
CA ILE A 4 51.63 -38.11 -37.77
C ILE A 4 51.71 -38.38 -36.27
N ASP A 5 52.76 -37.80 -35.71
CA ASP A 5 53.17 -37.86 -34.32
C ASP A 5 52.20 -37.09 -33.40
N SER A 6 51.89 -37.74 -32.28
CA SER A 6 51.98 -37.25 -30.91
C SER A 6 51.85 -35.74 -30.65
N SER A 7 50.83 -35.34 -29.89
CA SER A 7 51.09 -34.78 -28.54
C SER A 7 49.83 -34.90 -27.66
N PRO A 8 49.98 -35.44 -26.43
CA PRO A 8 49.00 -35.38 -25.36
C PRO A 8 49.13 -34.00 -24.66
N ILE A 9 48.42 -33.79 -23.55
CA ILE A 9 48.46 -32.58 -22.68
C ILE A 9 47.30 -31.61 -22.97
N GLN A 10 46.14 -31.90 -22.40
CA GLN A 10 45.54 -31.05 -21.35
C GLN A 10 44.15 -31.58 -20.99
N THR A 11 44.14 -32.67 -20.22
CA THR A 11 43.13 -32.90 -19.20
C THR A 11 43.29 -31.88 -18.07
N ALA A 12 42.18 -31.54 -17.40
CA ALA A 12 41.98 -30.49 -16.39
C ALA A 12 41.81 -29.10 -17.03
N LEU A 13 40.63 -28.48 -17.00
CA LEU A 13 39.96 -28.05 -15.78
C LEU A 13 38.49 -27.79 -16.08
N VAL A 14 37.64 -28.80 -15.89
CA VAL A 14 36.17 -28.65 -15.84
C VAL A 14 35.81 -28.54 -14.35
N LEU A 15 34.82 -27.69 -14.03
CA LEU A 15 34.23 -27.42 -12.71
C LEU A 15 34.97 -26.43 -11.81
N THR A 16 34.60 -25.14 -11.86
CA THR A 16 34.32 -24.31 -10.67
C THR A 16 33.87 -22.89 -11.04
N ILE A 17 32.60 -22.70 -11.43
CA ILE A 17 31.93 -21.40 -11.28
C ILE A 17 30.47 -21.66 -10.88
N LEU A 18 30.28 -22.15 -9.65
CA LEU A 18 28.99 -22.22 -8.98
C LEU A 18 29.18 -21.58 -7.60
N GLY A 19 28.51 -20.45 -7.35
CA GLY A 19 28.36 -19.88 -6.01
C GLY A 19 28.89 -18.46 -5.82
N ALA A 20 28.21 -17.46 -6.39
CA ALA A 20 28.39 -16.06 -5.97
C ALA A 20 27.12 -15.20 -6.12
N LEU A 21 25.93 -15.79 -5.91
CA LEU A 21 24.63 -15.10 -6.05
C LEU A 21 23.83 -14.95 -4.76
N LEU A 22 24.43 -15.15 -3.58
CA LEU A 22 23.74 -15.06 -2.30
C LEU A 22 24.36 -14.02 -1.35
N LEU A 23 24.73 -12.84 -1.88
CA LEU A 23 24.72 -11.63 -1.06
C LEU A 23 23.27 -11.15 -0.99
N GLY A 24 22.50 -11.88 -0.18
CA GLY A 24 21.16 -11.47 0.21
C GLY A 24 21.24 -10.05 0.76
N CYS A 25 20.44 -9.16 0.17
CA CYS A 25 20.09 -7.89 0.75
C CYS A 25 19.69 -8.15 2.21
N ARG A 26 20.55 -7.77 3.15
CA ARG A 26 20.12 -7.49 4.52
C ARG A 26 19.21 -6.27 4.42
N GLY A 27 17.95 -6.50 4.09
CA GLY A 27 16.88 -5.58 4.44
C GLY A 27 16.91 -5.52 5.95
N SER A 28 17.49 -4.45 6.49
CA SER A 28 17.29 -4.08 7.88
C SER A 28 15.79 -3.86 8.01
N ALA A 29 15.08 -4.87 8.53
CA ALA A 29 13.71 -4.70 8.99
C ALA A 29 13.81 -3.72 10.16
N GLU A 30 13.65 -2.43 9.85
CA GLU A 30 13.37 -1.44 10.88
C GLU A 30 12.19 -1.97 11.69
N PRO A 31 12.25 -1.93 13.03
CA PRO A 31 11.11 -2.33 13.83
C PRO A 31 9.95 -1.44 13.39
N MET A 32 8.93 -2.06 12.80
CA MET A 32 7.63 -1.43 12.60
C MET A 32 7.20 -0.97 13.98
N VAL A 33 7.37 0.33 14.23
CA VAL A 33 6.72 0.99 15.35
C VAL A 33 5.26 0.61 15.21
N ASP A 34 4.75 -0.12 16.20
CA ASP A 34 3.35 -0.54 16.28
C ASP A 34 2.53 0.72 16.52
N ALA A 35 2.34 1.48 15.43
CA ALA A 35 1.50 2.65 15.43
C ALA A 35 0.11 2.12 15.78
N PRO A 36 -0.55 2.65 16.82
CA PRO A 36 -1.91 2.25 17.13
C PRO A 36 -2.72 2.33 15.85
N SER A 37 -3.40 1.23 15.49
CA SER A 37 -4.23 1.16 14.30
C SER A 37 -5.18 2.36 14.33
N ALA A 38 -4.89 3.38 13.51
CA ALA A 38 -5.68 4.62 13.53
C ALA A 38 -7.12 4.37 13.05
N ALA A 39 -7.35 3.22 12.40
CA ALA A 39 -8.66 2.70 12.09
C ALA A 39 -9.33 2.17 13.36
N VAL A 40 -10.41 2.84 13.76
CA VAL A 40 -11.32 2.44 14.83
C VAL A 40 -12.58 1.80 14.25
N GLU A 41 -13.32 1.01 15.04
CA GLU A 41 -14.54 0.34 14.54
C GLU A 41 -15.66 1.33 14.20
N GLN A 42 -15.75 2.42 14.95
CA GLN A 42 -16.70 3.49 14.69
C GLN A 42 -16.22 4.82 15.25
N PHE A 43 -16.68 5.91 14.66
CA PHE A 43 -16.46 7.26 15.18
C PHE A 43 -17.62 8.19 14.83
N VAL A 44 -17.71 9.33 15.52
CA VAL A 44 -18.67 10.38 15.20
C VAL A 44 -17.92 11.54 14.55
N ASP A 45 -18.42 12.00 13.40
CA ASP A 45 -17.92 13.18 12.73
C ASP A 45 -19.07 13.94 12.07
N ALA A 46 -19.09 15.27 12.23
CA ALA A 46 -20.18 16.15 11.80
C ALA A 46 -21.58 15.65 12.22
N GLY A 47 -21.69 15.11 13.44
CA GLY A 47 -22.94 14.56 14.00
C GLY A 47 -23.41 13.25 13.37
N LYS A 48 -22.58 12.60 12.54
CA LYS A 48 -22.89 11.30 11.92
C LYS A 48 -22.01 10.22 12.51
N MET A 49 -22.62 9.07 12.81
CA MET A 49 -21.88 7.87 13.20
C MET A 49 -21.38 7.16 11.93
N TRP A 50 -20.07 6.99 11.84
CA TRP A 50 -19.38 6.28 10.77
C TRP A 50 -19.00 4.89 11.28
N LEU A 51 -19.43 3.86 10.55
CA LEU A 51 -19.15 2.47 10.88
C LEU A 51 -18.15 1.89 9.88
N LYS A 52 -17.08 1.28 10.40
CA LYS A 52 -16.12 0.55 9.59
C LYS A 52 -16.83 -0.61 8.89
N GLN A 53 -16.44 -0.87 7.64
CA GLN A 53 -16.98 -1.96 6.85
C GLN A 53 -16.00 -3.14 6.89
N ASP A 54 -16.53 -4.34 7.13
CA ASP A 54 -15.71 -5.56 7.16
C ASP A 54 -15.29 -6.03 5.76
N THR A 55 -16.05 -5.62 4.74
CA THR A 55 -15.84 -6.05 3.36
C THR A 55 -15.73 -4.85 2.43
N PHE A 56 -14.89 -5.01 1.41
CA PHE A 56 -14.78 -4.07 0.30
C PHE A 56 -15.75 -4.50 -0.80
N SER A 57 -16.80 -3.72 -1.04
CA SER A 57 -17.90 -4.10 -1.94
C SER A 57 -17.64 -3.73 -3.39
N GLU A 58 -18.44 -4.29 -4.32
CA GLU A 58 -18.44 -3.86 -5.73
C GLU A 58 -18.83 -2.38 -5.89
N GLU A 59 -19.69 -1.88 -5.00
CA GLU A 59 -20.07 -0.45 -4.96
C GLU A 59 -18.84 0.42 -4.67
N ASP A 60 -18.01 0.00 -3.72
CA ASP A 60 -16.78 0.70 -3.34
C ASP A 60 -15.77 0.70 -4.48
N GLN A 61 -15.60 -0.45 -5.15
CA GLN A 61 -14.77 -0.56 -6.33
C GLN A 61 -15.25 0.40 -7.44
N ALA A 62 -16.55 0.42 -7.74
CA ALA A 62 -17.11 1.29 -8.76
C ALA A 62 -16.97 2.78 -8.41
N ASN A 63 -17.14 3.14 -7.13
CA ASN A 63 -16.96 4.49 -6.64
C ASN A 63 -15.50 4.95 -6.82
N LEU A 64 -14.53 4.15 -6.36
CA LEU A 64 -13.10 4.48 -6.50
C LEU A 64 -12.64 4.50 -7.96
N ALA A 65 -13.11 3.56 -8.79
CA ALA A 65 -12.83 3.58 -10.23
C ALA A 65 -13.30 4.89 -10.88
N ARG A 66 -14.49 5.39 -10.53
CA ARG A 66 -14.99 6.69 -10.99
C ARG A 66 -14.14 7.84 -10.49
N PHE A 67 -13.66 7.80 -9.25
CA PHE A 67 -12.76 8.80 -8.70
C PHE A 67 -11.46 8.88 -9.52
N PHE A 68 -10.73 7.78 -9.68
CA PHE A 68 -9.47 7.74 -10.42
C PHE A 68 -9.62 8.00 -11.92
N HIS A 69 -10.78 7.71 -12.50
CA HIS A 69 -11.09 8.09 -13.87
C HIS A 69 -11.18 9.62 -14.01
N SER A 70 -11.90 10.29 -13.09
CA SER A 70 -12.13 11.74 -13.12
C SER A 70 -10.97 12.58 -12.56
N HIS A 71 -10.09 11.98 -11.76
CA HIS A 71 -8.95 12.64 -11.11
C HIS A 71 -7.64 11.94 -11.48
N PRO A 72 -7.17 12.05 -12.74
CA PRO A 72 -6.03 11.29 -13.24
C PRO A 72 -4.73 11.57 -12.48
N ASN A 73 -4.59 12.77 -11.91
CA ASN A 73 -3.45 13.17 -11.09
C ASN A 73 -3.30 12.39 -9.78
N TRP A 74 -4.32 11.63 -9.36
CA TRP A 74 -4.28 10.80 -8.16
C TRP A 74 -3.92 9.34 -8.41
N ARG A 75 -3.82 8.90 -9.68
CA ARG A 75 -3.55 7.49 -10.01
C ARG A 75 -2.19 7.00 -9.53
N ASP A 76 -1.20 7.88 -9.59
CA ASP A 76 0.19 7.58 -9.20
C ASP A 76 0.54 8.19 -7.84
N SER A 77 -0.47 8.62 -7.07
CA SER A 77 -0.25 9.23 -5.77
C SER A 77 0.12 8.19 -4.72
N THR A 78 1.24 8.41 -4.05
CA THR A 78 1.66 7.60 -2.88
C THR A 78 0.77 7.83 -1.66
N GLU A 79 -0.09 8.86 -1.66
CA GLU A 79 -1.06 9.09 -0.59
C GLU A 79 -2.21 8.07 -0.59
N LEU A 80 -2.50 7.47 -1.76
CA LEU A 80 -3.60 6.51 -1.95
C LEU A 80 -3.07 5.10 -2.24
N GLU A 81 -1.90 4.76 -1.72
CA GLU A 81 -1.26 3.47 -1.93
C GLU A 81 -1.83 2.39 -0.99
N GLY A 82 -2.23 1.25 -1.56
CA GLY A 82 -2.78 0.11 -0.81
C GLY A 82 -4.31 0.10 -0.73
N THR A 83 -4.85 -0.78 0.11
CA THR A 83 -6.30 -0.95 0.29
C THR A 83 -6.84 0.06 1.30
N PRO A 84 -7.85 0.87 0.95
CA PRO A 84 -8.42 1.82 1.90
C PRO A 84 -9.23 1.11 2.99
N VAL A 85 -9.26 1.72 4.17
CA VAL A 85 -10.26 1.41 5.19
C VAL A 85 -11.56 2.12 4.83
N VAL A 86 -12.66 1.37 4.75
CA VAL A 86 -13.96 1.90 4.34
C VAL A 86 -14.82 2.17 5.57
N TYR A 87 -15.38 3.36 5.63
CA TYR A 87 -16.43 3.73 6.57
C TYR A 87 -17.69 4.14 5.85
N ALA A 88 -18.84 3.83 6.43
CA ALA A 88 -20.13 4.13 5.84
C ALA A 88 -21.14 4.70 6.83
N THR A 89 -22.07 5.43 6.24
CA THR A 89 -23.38 5.77 6.81
C THR A 89 -24.45 5.25 5.83
N GLU A 90 -25.73 5.48 6.11
CA GLU A 90 -26.82 5.08 5.20
C GLU A 90 -26.66 5.56 3.74
N LYS A 91 -26.02 6.71 3.51
CA LYS A 91 -25.98 7.37 2.19
C LYS A 91 -24.59 7.82 1.74
N GLN A 92 -23.56 7.52 2.52
CA GLN A 92 -22.23 8.10 2.32
C GLN A 92 -21.17 7.06 2.58
N ARG A 93 -20.07 7.18 1.84
CA ARG A 93 -18.88 6.36 1.99
C ARG A 93 -17.66 7.25 2.22
N ARG A 94 -16.74 6.80 3.05
CA ARG A 94 -15.42 7.38 3.21
C ARG A 94 -14.38 6.29 3.04
N TYR A 95 -13.35 6.60 2.26
CA TYR A 95 -12.22 5.73 1.98
C TYR A 95 -10.97 6.37 2.58
N TYR A 96 -10.36 5.72 3.55
CA TYR A 96 -9.19 6.23 4.25
C TYR A 96 -7.95 5.42 3.90
N TRP A 97 -6.93 6.11 3.42
CA TRP A 97 -5.56 5.59 3.37
C TRP A 97 -4.81 6.14 4.58
N ILE A 98 -4.47 5.24 5.49
CA ILE A 98 -3.86 5.59 6.78
C ILE A 98 -2.43 5.08 6.74
N ARG A 99 -1.47 5.96 7.03
CA ARG A 99 -0.05 5.63 7.07
C ARG A 99 0.53 5.92 8.46
N PRO A 100 1.41 5.06 8.98
CA PRO A 100 2.15 5.37 10.19
C PRO A 100 3.06 6.57 9.93
N ALA A 101 3.21 7.44 10.93
CA ALA A 101 4.25 8.47 10.96
C ALA A 101 4.78 8.60 12.40
N GLN A 102 5.89 9.33 12.58
CA GLN A 102 6.64 9.34 13.85
C GLN A 102 5.81 9.83 15.04
N ASP A 103 4.99 10.87 14.86
CA ASP A 103 4.20 11.46 15.96
C ASP A 103 2.78 10.88 16.04
N GLN A 104 2.08 10.87 14.90
CA GLN A 104 0.70 10.44 14.79
C GLN A 104 0.41 9.90 13.39
N PRO A 105 -0.53 8.97 13.23
CA PRO A 105 -0.90 8.47 11.91
C PRO A 105 -1.37 9.61 11.02
N ILE A 106 -0.93 9.62 9.77
CA ILE A 106 -1.43 10.54 8.75
C ILE A 106 -2.43 9.81 7.89
N TRP A 107 -3.44 10.52 7.40
CA TRP A 107 -4.46 9.91 6.56
C TRP A 107 -4.94 10.83 5.45
N THR A 108 -5.30 10.21 4.34
CA THR A 108 -5.99 10.84 3.21
C THR A 108 -7.37 10.20 3.09
N CYS A 109 -8.41 11.02 3.08
CA CYS A 109 -9.81 10.61 3.03
C CYS A 109 -10.42 11.03 1.70
N LEU A 110 -11.02 10.06 0.99
CA LEU A 110 -11.98 10.33 -0.08
C LEU A 110 -13.39 10.17 0.47
N HIS A 111 -14.10 11.29 0.63
CA HIS A 111 -15.50 11.31 1.05
C HIS A 111 -16.41 11.35 -0.16
N PHE A 112 -17.20 10.29 -0.33
CA PHE A 112 -18.23 10.18 -1.36
C PHE A 112 -19.63 10.49 -0.80
N GLU A 113 -20.26 11.52 -1.35
CA GLU A 113 -21.62 11.94 -1.01
C GLU A 113 -22.26 12.60 -2.24
N ASN A 114 -23.55 12.32 -2.50
CA ASN A 114 -24.32 12.94 -3.57
C ASN A 114 -23.62 12.89 -4.95
N LYS A 115 -23.04 11.73 -5.28
CA LYS A 115 -22.29 11.48 -6.53
C LYS A 115 -21.02 12.33 -6.71
N ARG A 116 -20.52 12.96 -5.64
CA ARG A 116 -19.32 13.80 -5.67
C ARG A 116 -18.30 13.29 -4.65
N PHE A 117 -17.03 13.54 -4.96
CA PHE A 117 -15.91 13.28 -4.06
C PHE A 117 -15.40 14.58 -3.46
N ARG A 118 -15.02 14.51 -2.19
CA ARG A 118 -14.20 15.50 -1.51
C ARG A 118 -12.97 14.81 -0.96
N ILE A 119 -11.83 15.46 -1.07
CA ILE A 119 -10.56 14.95 -0.57
C ILE A 119 -10.23 15.74 0.69
N THR A 120 -9.89 15.05 1.76
CA THR A 120 -9.47 15.68 3.02
C THR A 120 -8.26 14.95 3.54
N ASN A 121 -7.25 15.70 3.93
CA ASN A 121 -6.04 15.17 4.57
C ASN A 121 -6.08 15.51 6.04
N GLY A 122 -5.52 14.64 6.88
CA GLY A 122 -5.44 14.88 8.30
C GLY A 122 -4.38 14.02 8.97
N ALA A 123 -4.26 14.21 10.27
CA ALA A 123 -3.33 13.50 11.12
C ALA A 123 -3.99 13.23 12.48
N GLY A 124 -3.57 12.17 13.14
CA GLY A 124 -4.17 11.71 14.40
C GLY A 124 -5.29 10.69 14.20
N PRO A 125 -5.94 10.29 15.31
CA PRO A 125 -7.03 9.32 15.31
C PRO A 125 -8.20 9.74 14.41
N LEU A 126 -8.90 8.78 13.79
CA LEU A 126 -10.12 9.11 13.06
C LEU A 126 -11.21 9.57 14.03
N GLY A 127 -11.88 10.68 13.71
CA GLY A 127 -12.95 11.26 14.52
C GLY A 127 -12.49 12.12 15.70
N SER A 128 -11.18 12.31 15.91
CA SER A 128 -10.73 13.47 16.69
C SER A 128 -10.92 14.70 15.80
N SER A 129 -11.97 15.48 16.04
CA SER A 129 -12.08 16.80 15.45
C SER A 129 -10.81 17.59 15.80
N ALA A 130 -10.13 18.13 14.79
CA ALA A 130 -9.25 19.25 15.02
C ALA A 130 -10.18 20.43 15.35
N ASP A 131 -10.35 20.71 16.64
CA ASP A 131 -11.01 21.92 17.13
C ASP A 131 -10.31 23.18 16.61
#